data_AF-K1X7J2-F1
#
_entry.id   AF-K1X7J2-F1
#
_cell.length_a   1.000
_cell.length_b   1.000
_cell.length_c   1.000
_cell.angle_alpha   90.00
_cell.angle_beta   90.00
_cell.angle_gamma   90.00
#
_symmetry.space_group_name_H-M   'P 1'
#
loop_
_entity.id
_entity.type
_entity.pdbx_description
1 polymer ?
#
loop_
_entity_poly.entity_id
_entity_poly.type
_entity_poly.pdbx_seq_one_letter_code
_entity_poly.pdbx_strand_id
1 'polypeptide(L)'
;MTSKSRTMKQLKWKASGDADKGLNVNHTHRIKTSYGSGLAASETVPSGSVILKLHSPNLLLVEKESLSRVCSFCMRESQTMKRCSACKIPHYCGKACQIGHWREIHGRECALLKQLPDVPPTAVRALIVMLLRKNSESEGDEEKGWKALESHVGKLQGDRKRWEEVLLQARAGIEFTKSRVERMEEAIMYLCVLSTNAFRITLPDNTPFGMCFSPTLALANHSCKPNAIIVSNSRSISLRALRPIKKNEQIFISYIDPTEDLPSRQSKLKERYFFTCKCDSCEKNENPYEAFLTYQEEIGEETADKRMDMFHPQQYLAKSAQNMATILQQMPIVKQHQNHTWKASALLEQSQKLSEANKRSRISTLVHAASLCDPLTSEKIYALAPYPEILHELYLAYVDAQAFVFALITLLHLFLGVDVFTYCQPHHPVRVVRLFTIAKLLKHIASLSPTELLQDISGDNTCPRGEALQGKEDIAKSVQSMDIINAFHAIMILVWEEAKKSHGDDSLFVAEVEQEIEEAEEVQKRRGPIGDSLKKWMEDVEDAEGSKQAEKCFAGLRTLAGLSEKVFRS
;
A
#
# COMPACT_ATOMS: atom_id res chain seq x y z
N MET A 1 -38.69 -3.83 24.16
CA MET A 1 -38.24 -2.80 25.12
C MET A 1 -36.99 -2.12 24.55
N THR A 2 -37.15 -0.83 24.22
CA THR A 2 -36.16 0.19 23.78
C THR A 2 -34.90 -0.27 23.03
N SER A 3 -35.05 -0.37 21.72
CA SER A 3 -33.97 -0.24 20.72
C SER A 3 -33.35 1.15 20.80
N LYS A 4 -32.05 1.24 21.10
CA LYS A 4 -31.25 2.45 20.92
C LYS A 4 -30.57 2.36 19.57
N SER A 5 -31.07 3.11 18.59
CA SER A 5 -30.35 3.33 17.34
C SER A 5 -29.04 4.09 17.62
N ARG A 6 -27.90 3.46 17.37
CA ARG A 6 -26.61 4.14 17.29
C ARG A 6 -26.59 4.88 15.95
N THR A 7 -27.05 6.13 15.96
CA THR A 7 -26.72 7.09 14.92
C THR A 7 -25.21 7.27 14.85
N MET A 8 -24.64 7.28 13.63
CA MET A 8 -23.24 7.64 13.36
C MET A 8 -22.90 8.90 14.15
N LYS A 9 -22.17 8.75 15.25
CA LYS A 9 -21.55 9.89 15.91
C LYS A 9 -20.52 10.43 14.92
N GLN A 10 -20.80 11.61 14.38
CA GLN A 10 -19.74 12.50 13.88
C GLN A 10 -18.62 12.47 14.92
N LEU A 11 -17.48 11.89 14.55
CA LEU A 11 -16.24 11.94 15.32
C LEU A 11 -15.86 13.42 15.48
N LYS A 12 -16.40 14.06 16.53
CA LYS A 12 -15.99 15.38 16.97
C LYS A 12 -14.56 15.22 17.48
N TRP A 13 -13.62 15.73 16.69
CA TRP A 13 -12.24 15.97 17.13
C TRP A 13 -12.27 16.75 18.44
N LYS A 14 -12.03 16.06 19.56
CA LYS A 14 -11.66 16.70 20.82
C LYS A 14 -10.16 16.91 20.75
N ALA A 15 -9.74 18.17 20.66
CA ALA A 15 -8.38 18.54 21.02
C ALA A 15 -8.20 18.22 22.51
N SER A 16 -7.66 17.04 22.83
CA SER A 16 -7.20 16.72 24.18
C SER A 16 -5.89 17.48 24.39
N GLY A 17 -5.94 18.44 25.31
CA GLY A 17 -4.73 19.00 25.91
C GLY A 17 -3.98 17.94 26.69
N ASP A 18 -2.65 18.05 26.67
CA ASP A 18 -1.65 17.23 27.36
C ASP A 18 -1.46 15.78 26.85
N ALA A 19 -0.74 15.67 25.74
CA ALA A 19 0.12 14.55 25.38
C ALA A 19 1.39 15.14 24.73
N ASP A 20 2.54 14.51 24.95
CA ASP A 20 3.81 14.87 24.33
C ASP A 20 3.61 15.13 22.82
N LYS A 21 3.83 16.37 22.36
CA LYS A 21 3.07 16.96 21.23
C LYS A 21 3.45 16.49 19.81
N GLY A 22 3.93 15.25 19.64
CA GLY A 22 4.21 14.66 18.33
C GLY A 22 4.16 13.13 18.29
N LEU A 23 4.58 12.47 19.37
CA LEU A 23 4.75 11.02 19.49
C LEU A 23 3.79 10.45 20.54
N ASN A 24 2.76 9.71 20.11
CA ASN A 24 1.83 9.07 21.06
C ASN A 24 2.30 7.68 21.50
N VAL A 25 3.09 7.01 20.65
CA VAL A 25 3.69 5.71 20.91
C VAL A 25 5.11 5.74 20.35
N ASN A 26 6.09 5.36 21.15
CA ASN A 26 7.48 5.27 20.72
C ASN A 26 8.23 4.14 21.45
N HIS A 27 8.32 2.98 20.81
CA HIS A 27 9.08 1.82 21.27
C HIS A 27 10.46 1.76 20.60
N THR A 28 11.11 2.91 20.44
CA THR A 28 12.37 3.01 19.70
C THR A 28 13.41 3.87 20.42
N HIS A 29 14.67 3.64 20.08
CA HIS A 29 15.77 4.51 20.44
C HIS A 29 16.75 4.63 19.27
N ARG A 30 17.48 5.76 19.21
CA ARG A 30 18.50 6.00 18.20
C ARG A 30 19.73 5.14 18.47
N ILE A 31 20.30 4.56 17.43
CA ILE A 31 21.56 3.81 17.46
C ILE A 31 22.57 4.35 16.45
N LYS A 32 23.85 4.02 16.62
CA LYS A 32 24.88 4.20 15.59
C LYS A 32 25.08 2.87 14.86
N THR A 33 25.24 2.94 13.56
CA THR A 33 25.36 1.78 12.66
C THR A 33 26.54 1.98 11.71
N SER A 34 26.87 0.95 10.94
CA SER A 34 27.83 1.05 9.82
C SER A 34 27.35 1.97 8.70
N TYR A 35 26.06 2.35 8.69
CA TYR A 35 25.44 3.23 7.70
C TYR A 35 25.21 4.66 8.21
N GLY A 36 25.64 4.97 9.45
CA GLY A 36 25.42 6.27 10.10
C GLY A 36 24.52 6.15 11.32
N SER A 37 23.47 6.97 11.41
CA SER A 37 22.45 6.83 12.45
C SER A 37 21.43 5.75 12.05
N GLY A 38 20.79 5.15 13.04
CA GLY A 38 19.71 4.20 12.82
C GLY A 38 18.67 4.25 13.95
N LEU A 39 17.59 3.50 13.76
CA LEU A 39 16.53 3.30 14.74
C LEU A 39 16.54 1.83 15.21
N ALA A 40 16.40 1.58 16.50
CA ALA A 40 16.28 0.23 17.05
C ALA A 40 15.10 0.12 18.02
N ALA A 41 14.55 -1.08 18.15
CA ALA A 41 13.46 -1.33 19.08
C ALA A 41 13.97 -1.21 20.54
N SER A 42 13.25 -0.47 21.40
CA SER A 42 13.58 -0.36 22.83
C SER A 42 13.19 -1.60 23.64
N GLU A 43 12.34 -2.44 23.06
CA GLU A 43 11.82 -3.68 23.62
C GLU A 43 11.51 -4.68 22.50
N THR A 44 11.09 -5.89 22.86
CA THR A 44 10.62 -6.87 21.88
C THR A 44 9.25 -6.45 21.37
N VAL A 45 9.10 -6.34 20.05
CA VAL A 45 7.86 -5.92 19.39
C VAL A 45 7.25 -7.14 18.67
N PRO A 46 6.00 -7.52 18.99
CA PRO A 46 5.31 -8.59 18.28
C PRO A 46 4.96 -8.22 16.83
N SER A 47 4.74 -9.23 16.00
CA SER A 47 4.25 -9.05 14.63
C SER A 47 2.94 -8.25 14.59
N GLY A 48 2.80 -7.32 13.63
CA GLY A 48 1.62 -6.45 13.47
C GLY A 48 1.48 -5.35 14.51
N SER A 49 2.34 -5.31 15.54
CA SER A 49 2.26 -4.28 16.59
C SER A 49 2.79 -2.94 16.11
N VAL A 50 2.28 -1.86 16.70
CA VAL A 50 2.76 -0.50 16.46
C VAL A 50 4.11 -0.29 17.15
N ILE A 51 5.10 0.19 16.39
CA ILE A 51 6.44 0.52 16.87
C ILE A 51 6.50 2.01 17.24
N LEU A 52 6.00 2.86 16.33
CA LEU A 52 5.98 4.31 16.45
C LEU A 52 4.65 4.84 15.92
N LYS A 53 4.04 5.82 16.58
CA LYS A 53 2.86 6.52 16.05
C LYS A 53 2.96 8.02 16.22
N LEU A 54 2.95 8.72 15.10
CA LEU A 54 2.94 10.17 14.99
C LEU A 54 1.54 10.66 14.68
N HIS A 55 1.01 11.57 15.50
CA HIS A 55 -0.29 12.20 15.22
C HIS A 55 -0.18 13.53 14.47
N SER A 56 1.00 14.15 14.50
CA SER A 56 1.29 15.40 13.80
C SER A 56 2.76 15.40 13.37
N PRO A 57 3.09 14.70 12.27
CA PRO A 57 4.43 14.75 11.69
C PRO A 57 4.87 16.18 11.37
N ASN A 58 6.18 16.42 11.33
CA ASN A 58 6.74 17.74 11.05
C ASN A 58 6.26 18.31 9.73
N LEU A 59 5.97 17.52 8.71
CA LEU A 59 5.34 18.02 7.50
C LEU A 59 4.33 17.01 7.00
N LEU A 60 3.18 17.51 6.57
CA LEU A 60 2.19 16.77 5.83
C LEU A 60 1.68 17.65 4.69
N LEU A 61 1.84 17.21 3.44
CA LEU A 61 1.39 17.94 2.27
C LEU A 61 0.71 17.03 1.26
N VAL A 62 -0.39 17.51 0.69
CA VAL A 62 -1.06 16.86 -0.45
C VAL A 62 -0.42 17.36 -1.75
N GLU A 63 -0.07 16.42 -2.63
CA GLU A 63 0.48 16.66 -3.96
C GLU A 63 -0.57 17.26 -4.90
N LYS A 64 -0.12 17.98 -5.93
CA LYS A 64 -0.97 18.78 -6.82
C LYS A 64 -2.09 17.94 -7.43
N GLU A 65 -1.74 16.75 -7.91
CA GLU A 65 -2.59 15.80 -8.61
C GLU A 65 -3.71 15.26 -7.72
N SER A 66 -3.51 15.31 -6.39
CA SER A 66 -4.44 14.78 -5.41
C SER A 66 -5.26 15.85 -4.69
N LEU A 67 -5.02 17.15 -4.92
CA LEU A 67 -5.74 18.24 -4.26
C LEU A 67 -7.26 18.20 -4.52
N SER A 68 -7.69 17.76 -5.70
CA SER A 68 -9.12 17.71 -6.06
C SER A 68 -9.90 16.65 -5.28
N ARG A 69 -9.23 15.61 -4.76
CA ARG A 69 -9.86 14.45 -4.10
C ARG A 69 -9.49 14.30 -2.62
N VAL A 70 -8.28 14.71 -2.21
CA VAL A 70 -7.78 14.59 -0.82
C VAL A 70 -7.77 15.93 -0.11
N CYS A 71 -8.40 15.99 1.07
CA CYS A 71 -8.42 17.18 1.90
C CYS A 71 -7.02 17.56 2.38
N SER A 72 -6.58 18.79 2.08
CA SER A 72 -5.26 19.34 2.46
C SER A 72 -5.04 19.47 3.98
N PHE A 73 -6.05 19.21 4.81
CA PHE A 73 -5.93 19.24 6.26
C PHE A 73 -6.06 17.84 6.86
N CYS A 74 -7.21 17.18 6.68
CA CYS A 74 -7.44 15.88 7.31
C CYS A 74 -6.84 14.71 6.52
N MET A 75 -6.27 14.92 5.33
CA MET A 75 -5.66 13.88 4.50
C MET A 75 -6.61 12.72 4.17
N ARG A 76 -7.91 13.01 4.05
CA ARG A 76 -8.94 12.03 3.66
C ARG A 76 -9.51 12.38 2.32
N GLU A 77 -9.89 11.35 1.57
CA GLU A 77 -10.67 11.51 0.36
C GLU A 77 -12.08 12.02 0.67
N SER A 78 -12.62 12.80 -0.27
CA SER A 78 -13.97 13.33 -0.20
C SER A 78 -14.49 13.56 -1.61
N GLN A 79 -15.71 13.11 -1.87
CA GLN A 79 -16.39 13.37 -3.15
C GLN A 79 -16.68 14.86 -3.35
N THR A 80 -16.90 15.60 -2.26
CA THR A 80 -17.16 17.04 -2.30
C THR A 80 -15.97 17.79 -1.72
N MET A 81 -15.33 18.60 -2.55
CA MET A 81 -14.11 19.34 -2.20
C MET A 81 -14.26 20.82 -2.50
N LYS A 82 -13.85 21.67 -1.57
CA LYS A 82 -13.88 23.13 -1.70
C LYS A 82 -12.48 23.68 -1.59
N ARG A 83 -12.02 24.36 -2.64
CA ARG A 83 -10.75 25.09 -2.61
C ARG A 83 -10.84 26.37 -1.80
N CYS A 84 -9.72 26.79 -1.20
CA CYS A 84 -9.62 28.10 -0.55
C CYS A 84 -10.11 29.20 -1.51
N SER A 85 -11.04 30.06 -1.06
CA SER A 85 -11.61 31.09 -1.91
C SER A 85 -10.61 32.18 -2.30
N ALA A 86 -9.55 32.39 -1.52
CA ALA A 86 -8.56 33.42 -1.75
C ALA A 86 -7.45 32.98 -2.72
N CYS A 87 -6.69 31.92 -2.39
CA CYS A 87 -5.56 31.46 -3.22
C CYS A 87 -5.89 30.30 -4.17
N LYS A 88 -7.05 29.65 -4.02
CA LYS A 88 -7.50 28.51 -4.85
C LYS A 88 -6.66 27.22 -4.78
N ILE A 89 -5.62 27.16 -3.96
CA ILE A 89 -4.69 26.00 -3.91
C ILE A 89 -5.16 24.86 -2.98
N PRO A 90 -5.17 24.98 -1.64
CA PRO A 90 -5.57 23.86 -0.81
C PRO A 90 -7.08 23.63 -0.91
N HIS A 91 -7.47 22.36 -0.86
CA HIS A 91 -8.84 21.92 -0.93
C HIS A 91 -9.26 21.26 0.39
N TYR A 92 -10.53 21.42 0.74
CA TYR A 92 -11.08 20.99 2.01
C TYR A 92 -12.39 20.24 1.81
N CYS A 93 -12.57 19.16 2.57
CA CYS A 93 -13.85 18.46 2.65
C CYS A 93 -14.94 19.30 3.36
N GLY A 94 -14.55 20.33 4.13
CA GLY A 94 -15.49 21.22 4.80
C GLY A 94 -14.85 22.37 5.58
N LYS A 95 -15.71 23.27 6.08
CA LYS A 95 -15.31 24.50 6.80
C LYS A 95 -14.45 24.22 8.03
N ALA A 96 -14.71 23.14 8.76
CA ALA A 96 -13.91 22.76 9.93
C ALA A 96 -12.44 22.50 9.57
N CYS A 97 -12.19 21.75 8.49
CA CYS A 97 -10.83 21.49 7.99
C CYS A 97 -10.15 22.75 7.46
N GLN A 98 -10.89 23.64 6.79
CA GLN A 98 -10.35 24.92 6.36
C GLN A 98 -9.92 25.79 7.54
N ILE A 99 -10.74 25.88 8.59
CA ILE A 99 -10.41 26.64 9.82
C ILE A 99 -9.20 26.03 10.53
N GLY A 100 -9.15 24.69 10.64
CA GLY A 100 -8.02 23.99 11.23
C GLY A 100 -6.71 24.29 10.50
N HIS A 101 -6.71 24.12 9.18
CA HIS A 101 -5.52 24.39 8.35
C HIS A 101 -5.11 25.86 8.38
N TRP A 102 -6.08 26.78 8.39
CA TRP A 102 -5.82 28.22 8.51
C TRP A 102 -5.03 28.56 9.77
N ARG A 103 -5.40 27.96 10.91
CA ARG A 103 -4.71 28.17 12.19
C ARG A 103 -3.33 27.53 12.21
N GLU A 104 -3.18 26.35 11.62
CA GLU A 104 -1.92 25.60 11.62
C GLU A 104 -0.85 26.27 10.75
N ILE A 105 -1.14 26.53 9.48
CA ILE A 105 -0.14 27.11 8.57
C ILE A 105 -0.75 27.93 7.44
N HIS A 106 -1.93 27.57 6.92
CA HIS A 106 -2.46 28.15 5.71
C HIS A 106 -2.70 29.67 5.81
N GLY A 107 -3.04 30.18 7.00
CA GLY A 107 -3.19 31.61 7.22
C GLY A 107 -1.92 32.42 6.97
N ARG A 108 -0.74 31.79 7.07
CA ARG A 108 0.57 32.42 6.82
C ARG A 108 0.99 32.33 5.35
N GLU A 109 0.65 31.25 4.65
CA GLU A 109 1.03 31.05 3.24
C GLU A 109 -0.03 31.55 2.23
N CYS A 110 -1.30 31.71 2.62
CA CYS A 110 -2.39 31.97 1.67
C CYS A 110 -2.17 33.23 0.81
N ALA A 111 -1.65 34.32 1.40
CA ALA A 111 -1.38 35.56 0.66
C ALA A 111 -0.25 35.40 -0.37
N LEU A 112 0.72 34.51 -0.09
CA LEU A 112 1.83 34.19 -0.99
C LEU A 112 1.33 33.33 -2.14
N LEU A 113 0.62 32.25 -1.81
CA LEU A 113 0.03 31.32 -2.77
C LEU A 113 -0.93 32.00 -3.75
N LYS A 114 -1.64 33.04 -3.30
CA LYS A 114 -2.55 33.84 -4.14
C LYS A 114 -1.84 34.52 -5.32
N GLN A 115 -0.55 34.81 -5.20
CA GLN A 115 0.23 35.53 -6.23
C GLN A 115 0.75 34.60 -7.33
N LEU A 116 0.62 33.29 -7.15
CA LEU A 116 1.20 32.28 -8.03
C LEU A 116 0.20 31.87 -9.11
N PRO A 117 0.63 31.71 -10.37
CA PRO A 117 -0.27 31.34 -11.47
C PRO A 117 -0.76 29.90 -11.38
N ASP A 118 -0.01 29.03 -10.69
CA ASP A 118 -0.30 27.60 -10.54
C ASP A 118 0.22 27.09 -9.18
N VAL A 119 -0.15 25.85 -8.84
CA VAL A 119 0.33 25.14 -7.66
C VAL A 119 1.85 24.90 -7.79
N PRO A 120 2.66 25.41 -6.84
CA PRO A 120 4.11 25.19 -6.88
C PRO A 120 4.47 23.71 -6.68
N PRO A 121 5.68 23.30 -7.13
CA PRO A 121 6.18 21.96 -6.85
C PRO A 121 6.11 21.61 -5.36
N THR A 122 5.85 20.34 -5.04
CA THR A 122 5.67 19.87 -3.66
C THR A 122 6.85 20.25 -2.75
N ALA A 123 8.09 20.14 -3.26
CA ALA A 123 9.30 20.55 -2.53
C ALA A 123 9.34 22.06 -2.20
N VAL A 124 8.87 22.92 -3.11
CA VAL A 124 8.77 24.36 -2.87
C VAL A 124 7.69 24.66 -1.82
N ARG A 125 6.54 23.99 -1.90
CA ARG A 125 5.47 24.12 -0.89
C ARG A 125 5.96 23.66 0.50
N ALA A 126 6.72 22.57 0.54
CA ALA A 126 7.35 22.07 1.76
C ALA A 126 8.32 23.10 2.35
N LEU A 127 9.17 23.69 1.52
CA LEU A 127 10.10 24.75 1.93
C LEU A 127 9.35 26.00 2.44
N ILE A 128 8.28 26.44 1.75
CA ILE A 128 7.46 27.58 2.18
C ILE A 128 6.91 27.34 3.59
N VAL A 129 6.28 26.18 3.83
CA VAL A 129 5.73 25.83 5.16
C VAL A 129 6.80 25.97 6.23
N MET A 130 8.01 25.50 5.95
CA MET A 130 9.09 25.41 6.93
C MET A 130 9.76 26.75 7.18
N LEU A 131 9.90 27.59 6.15
CA LEU A 131 10.38 28.96 6.30
C LEU A 131 9.39 29.86 7.07
N LEU A 132 8.09 29.55 7.04
CA LEU A 132 7.01 30.30 7.69
C LEU A 132 6.66 29.85 9.13
N ARG A 133 7.20 28.72 9.57
CA ARG A 133 7.08 28.31 10.98
C ARG A 133 7.91 29.23 11.86
N LYS A 134 7.39 29.56 13.05
CA LYS A 134 8.07 30.46 13.99
C LYS A 134 9.13 29.68 14.76
N ASN A 135 10.29 30.30 15.01
CA ASN A 135 11.33 29.73 15.88
C ASN A 135 10.85 29.40 17.32
N SER A 136 9.77 30.04 17.79
CA SER A 136 9.16 29.76 19.11
C SER A 136 8.18 28.58 19.09
N GLU A 137 7.82 28.06 17.92
CA GLU A 137 7.10 26.78 17.75
C GLU A 137 8.09 25.60 17.71
N SER A 138 9.39 25.89 17.74
CA SER A 138 10.54 24.99 17.57
C SER A 138 11.13 24.44 18.89
N GLU A 139 10.31 24.33 19.93
CA GLU A 139 10.75 23.87 21.26
C GLU A 139 10.79 22.33 21.38
N GLY A 140 10.24 21.58 20.42
CA GLY A 140 10.29 20.11 20.39
C GLY A 140 11.57 19.55 19.76
N ASP A 141 12.09 18.45 20.31
CA ASP A 141 13.30 17.75 19.84
C ASP A 141 13.22 17.34 18.35
N GLU A 142 12.02 17.07 17.81
CA GLU A 142 11.84 16.71 16.41
C GLU A 142 12.20 17.84 15.43
N GLU A 143 11.87 19.11 15.71
CA GLU A 143 12.13 20.22 14.76
C GLU A 143 13.59 20.71 14.83
N LYS A 144 14.33 20.36 15.89
CA LYS A 144 15.80 20.50 15.92
C LYS A 144 16.51 19.33 15.20
N GLY A 145 15.85 18.17 15.15
CA GLY A 145 16.43 16.93 14.62
C GLY A 145 16.71 16.93 13.12
N TRP A 146 16.00 17.72 12.31
CA TRP A 146 16.17 17.67 10.84
C TRP A 146 17.57 18.09 10.38
N LYS A 147 18.21 19.05 11.09
CA LYS A 147 19.58 19.50 10.78
C LYS A 147 20.63 18.42 11.02
N ALA A 148 20.30 17.40 11.83
CA ALA A 148 21.16 16.27 12.10
C ALA A 148 20.94 15.09 11.14
N LEU A 149 20.00 15.20 10.19
CA LEU A 149 19.77 14.19 9.17
C LEU A 149 20.78 14.33 8.03
N GLU A 150 21.02 13.22 7.33
CA GLU A 150 21.87 13.20 6.16
C GLU A 150 21.21 13.96 4.99
N SER A 151 21.93 14.92 4.42
CA SER A 151 21.45 15.77 3.33
C SER A 151 21.98 15.33 1.97
N HIS A 152 23.07 14.57 1.95
CA HIS A 152 23.85 14.25 0.76
C HIS A 152 24.18 15.48 -0.11
N VAL A 153 24.30 16.66 0.50
CA VAL A 153 24.52 17.93 -0.22
C VAL A 153 25.71 17.87 -1.16
N GLY A 154 26.84 17.27 -0.74
CA GLY A 154 28.03 17.13 -1.59
C GLY A 154 27.81 16.20 -2.79
N LYS A 155 26.96 15.17 -2.66
CA LYS A 155 26.60 14.28 -3.78
C LYS A 155 25.64 14.98 -4.74
N LEU A 156 24.65 15.70 -4.21
CA LEU A 156 23.72 16.52 -4.99
C LEU A 156 24.45 17.62 -5.77
N GLN A 157 25.44 18.28 -5.17
CA GLN A 157 26.30 19.26 -5.85
C GLN A 157 27.05 18.68 -7.05
N GLY A 158 27.44 17.40 -6.98
CA GLY A 158 28.07 16.69 -8.10
C GLY A 158 27.10 16.36 -9.25
N ASP A 159 25.79 16.29 -8.98
CA ASP A 159 24.74 16.13 -9.99
C ASP A 159 24.23 17.50 -10.43
N ARG A 160 24.80 18.00 -11.54
CA ARG A 160 24.51 19.34 -12.05
C ARG A 160 23.01 19.61 -12.22
N LYS A 161 22.25 18.66 -12.77
CA LYS A 161 20.83 18.86 -13.05
C LYS A 161 20.03 19.00 -11.76
N ARG A 162 20.20 18.05 -10.82
CA ARG A 162 19.50 18.10 -9.52
C ARG A 162 19.93 19.30 -8.69
N TRP A 163 21.20 19.69 -8.77
CA TRP A 163 21.70 20.86 -8.05
C TRP A 163 21.07 22.17 -8.57
N GLU A 164 21.01 22.36 -9.88
CA GLU A 164 20.33 23.51 -10.49
C GLU A 164 18.86 23.58 -10.07
N GLU A 165 18.16 22.44 -10.01
CA GLU A 165 16.79 22.35 -9.50
C GLU A 165 16.67 22.76 -8.02
N VAL A 166 17.55 22.28 -7.15
CA VAL A 166 17.59 22.66 -5.72
C VAL A 166 17.81 24.16 -5.56
N LEU A 167 18.76 24.73 -6.29
CA LEU A 167 19.05 26.18 -6.22
C LEU A 167 17.86 27.02 -6.70
N LEU A 168 17.19 26.59 -7.77
CA LEU A 168 16.00 27.27 -8.29
C LEU A 168 14.86 27.23 -7.27
N GLN A 169 14.60 26.07 -6.68
CA GLN A 169 13.56 25.89 -5.66
C GLN A 169 13.86 26.68 -4.38
N ALA A 170 15.12 26.73 -3.95
CA ALA A 170 15.54 27.52 -2.79
C ALA A 170 15.30 29.02 -3.00
N ARG A 171 15.72 29.56 -4.16
CA ARG A 171 15.46 30.96 -4.53
C ARG A 171 13.98 31.28 -4.57
N ALA A 172 13.17 30.39 -5.16
CA ALA A 172 11.72 30.54 -5.19
C ALA A 172 11.14 30.58 -3.77
N GLY A 173 11.55 29.69 -2.87
CA GLY A 173 11.10 29.67 -1.48
C GLY A 173 11.44 30.96 -0.71
N ILE A 174 12.67 31.47 -0.85
CA ILE A 174 13.11 32.73 -0.23
C ILE A 174 12.30 33.92 -0.76
N GLU A 175 12.16 34.02 -2.08
CA GLU A 175 11.43 35.12 -2.73
C GLU A 175 9.94 35.11 -2.39
N PHE A 176 9.30 33.94 -2.39
CA PHE A 176 7.89 33.80 -2.05
C PHE A 176 7.63 34.13 -0.59
N THR A 177 8.47 33.67 0.33
CA THR A 177 8.28 33.94 1.76
C THR A 177 8.77 35.32 2.19
N LYS A 178 9.40 36.08 1.29
CA LYS A 178 10.11 37.34 1.61
C LYS A 178 11.09 37.14 2.77
N SER A 179 11.68 35.96 2.85
CA SER A 179 12.70 35.61 3.83
C SER A 179 13.98 36.40 3.55
N ARG A 180 14.79 36.63 4.59
CA ARG A 180 16.09 37.28 4.41
C ARG A 180 17.02 36.41 3.58
N VAL A 181 17.86 37.02 2.75
CA VAL A 181 18.73 36.32 1.79
C VAL A 181 19.72 35.39 2.50
N GLU A 182 20.11 35.71 3.73
CA GLU A 182 21.02 34.89 4.56
C GLU A 182 20.42 33.52 4.90
N ARG A 183 19.10 33.33 4.75
CA ARG A 183 18.44 32.02 4.91
C ARG A 183 18.58 31.11 3.68
N MET A 184 19.28 31.55 2.62
CA MET A 184 19.46 30.74 1.41
C MET A 184 20.14 29.40 1.71
N GLU A 185 21.18 29.39 2.55
CA GLU A 185 21.88 28.16 2.93
C GLU A 185 20.96 27.20 3.69
N GLU A 186 20.14 27.74 4.60
CA GLU A 186 19.11 26.98 5.32
C GLU A 186 18.09 26.37 4.34
N ALA A 187 17.62 27.15 3.37
CA ALA A 187 16.66 26.69 2.36
C ALA A 187 17.21 25.56 1.48
N ILE A 188 18.47 25.70 1.03
CA ILE A 188 19.18 24.66 0.26
C ILE A 188 19.31 23.40 1.11
N MET A 189 19.80 23.52 2.35
CA MET A 189 19.98 22.37 3.25
C MET A 189 18.66 21.64 3.51
N TYR A 190 17.58 22.40 3.70
CA TYR A 190 16.26 21.83 3.91
C TYR A 190 15.76 21.02 2.71
N LEU A 191 15.92 21.54 1.49
CA LEU A 191 15.57 20.83 0.25
C LEU A 191 16.40 19.55 0.07
N CYS A 192 17.70 19.62 0.36
CA CYS A 192 18.58 18.44 0.34
C CYS A 192 18.08 17.37 1.32
N VAL A 193 17.80 17.75 2.58
CA VAL A 193 17.26 16.84 3.60
C VAL A 193 15.91 16.25 3.17
N LEU A 194 14.99 17.07 2.66
CA LEU A 194 13.70 16.56 2.18
C LEU A 194 13.85 15.54 1.05
N SER A 195 14.79 15.76 0.12
CA SER A 195 14.98 14.88 -1.03
C SER A 195 15.35 13.44 -0.64
N THR A 196 15.98 13.26 0.52
CA THR A 196 16.51 11.98 1.02
C THR A 196 15.74 11.42 2.22
N ASN A 197 15.01 12.25 2.97
CA ASN A 197 14.36 11.86 4.23
C ASN A 197 12.83 11.99 4.24
N ALA A 198 12.23 12.55 3.19
CA ALA A 198 10.77 12.65 3.10
C ALA A 198 10.14 11.35 2.60
N PHE A 199 9.02 10.98 3.20
CA PHE A 199 8.23 9.80 2.87
C PHE A 199 7.07 10.18 1.96
N ARG A 200 6.76 9.30 1.02
CA ARG A 200 5.52 9.41 0.25
C ARG A 200 4.38 8.81 1.08
N ILE A 201 3.26 9.52 1.16
CA ILE A 201 2.06 9.06 1.83
C ILE A 201 1.13 8.47 0.79
N THR A 202 0.57 7.33 1.12
CA THR A 202 -0.36 6.59 0.29
C THR A 202 -1.70 6.39 1.01
N LEU A 203 -2.76 6.31 0.22
CA LEU A 203 -4.05 5.79 0.67
C LEU A 203 -3.94 4.28 0.96
N PRO A 204 -4.95 3.64 1.57
CA PRO A 204 -4.91 2.20 1.86
C PRO A 204 -4.63 1.35 0.61
N ASP A 205 -5.13 1.72 -0.55
CA ASP A 205 -4.87 1.09 -1.85
C ASP A 205 -3.47 1.33 -2.43
N ASN A 206 -2.55 1.89 -1.63
CA ASN A 206 -1.21 2.35 -2.02
C ASN A 206 -1.18 3.51 -3.03
N THR A 207 -2.31 4.13 -3.35
CA THR A 207 -2.34 5.28 -4.24
C THR A 207 -1.59 6.45 -3.58
N PRO A 208 -0.50 6.96 -4.18
CA PRO A 208 0.23 8.10 -3.63
C PRO A 208 -0.62 9.36 -3.70
N PHE A 209 -0.56 10.17 -2.64
CA PHE A 209 -1.29 11.44 -2.62
C PHE A 209 -0.56 12.60 -1.96
N GLY A 210 0.55 12.33 -1.28
CA GLY A 210 1.17 13.32 -0.42
C GLY A 210 2.59 12.99 0.01
N MET A 211 3.15 13.92 0.78
CA MET A 211 4.46 13.86 1.38
C MET A 211 4.36 14.02 2.88
N CYS A 212 5.10 13.19 3.61
CA CYS A 212 5.34 13.28 5.04
C CYS A 212 6.82 13.53 5.31
N PHE A 213 7.13 14.35 6.31
CA PHE A 213 8.49 14.44 6.85
C PHE A 213 8.43 14.36 8.37
N SER A 214 9.24 13.48 8.95
CA SER A 214 9.49 13.38 10.39
C SER A 214 10.94 12.93 10.59
N PRO A 215 11.76 13.71 11.32
CA PRO A 215 13.14 13.33 11.61
C PRO A 215 13.28 12.04 12.40
N THR A 216 12.31 11.69 13.25
CA THR A 216 12.31 10.44 13.99
C THR A 216 12.12 9.25 13.07
N LEU A 217 11.12 9.29 12.17
CA LEU A 217 10.89 8.22 11.18
C LEU A 217 12.05 8.11 10.19
N ALA A 218 12.67 9.22 9.80
CA ALA A 218 13.81 9.27 8.88
C ALA A 218 15.06 8.52 9.36
N LEU A 219 15.11 8.12 10.65
CA LEU A 219 16.20 7.30 11.20
C LEU A 219 16.08 5.81 10.85
N ALA A 220 14.91 5.34 10.41
CA ALA A 220 14.72 3.95 10.03
C ALA A 220 15.45 3.68 8.71
N ASN A 221 16.55 2.92 8.76
CA ASN A 221 17.38 2.63 7.59
C ASN A 221 16.67 1.71 6.59
N HIS A 222 17.24 1.63 5.39
CA HIS A 222 16.75 0.75 4.34
C HIS A 222 17.18 -0.71 4.52
N SER A 223 16.26 -1.63 4.24
CA SER A 223 16.56 -3.01 3.84
C SER A 223 15.60 -3.43 2.72
N CYS A 224 16.06 -4.23 1.75
CA CYS A 224 15.15 -4.88 0.79
C CYS A 224 14.35 -6.02 1.43
N LYS A 225 14.75 -6.47 2.62
CA LYS A 225 13.98 -7.35 3.50
C LYS A 225 13.64 -6.59 4.79
N PRO A 226 12.66 -5.66 4.75
CA PRO A 226 12.34 -4.82 5.90
C PRO A 226 11.65 -5.62 7.02
N ASN A 227 11.82 -5.20 8.27
CA ASN A 227 11.10 -5.75 9.41
C ASN A 227 9.96 -4.83 9.90
N ALA A 228 9.83 -3.63 9.30
CA ALA A 228 8.74 -2.70 9.59
C ALA A 228 8.22 -2.00 8.33
N ILE A 229 7.00 -1.48 8.41
CA ILE A 229 6.34 -0.73 7.34
C ILE A 229 5.67 0.54 7.88
N ILE A 230 5.67 1.59 7.06
CA ILE A 230 4.97 2.85 7.34
C ILE A 230 3.55 2.76 6.80
N VAL A 231 2.57 3.08 7.64
CA VAL A 231 1.15 3.13 7.29
C VAL A 231 0.58 4.48 7.67
N SER A 232 -0.19 5.06 6.75
CA SER A 232 -0.88 6.33 6.96
C SER A 232 -2.33 6.10 7.36
N ASN A 233 -2.82 6.90 8.30
CA ASN A 233 -4.22 6.92 8.68
C ASN A 233 -4.63 8.38 8.92
N SER A 234 -5.22 9.00 7.89
CA SER A 234 -5.54 10.42 7.90
C SER A 234 -4.28 11.25 8.20
N ARG A 235 -4.27 12.07 9.26
CA ARG A 235 -3.11 12.86 9.68
C ARG A 235 -2.07 12.07 10.48
N SER A 236 -2.39 10.85 10.89
CA SER A 236 -1.47 10.02 11.68
C SER A 236 -0.62 9.12 10.79
N ILE A 237 0.63 8.91 11.19
CA ILE A 237 1.58 8.00 10.54
C ILE A 237 2.05 7.01 11.59
N SER A 238 1.97 5.72 11.29
CA SER A 238 2.48 4.66 12.17
C SER A 238 3.54 3.83 11.49
N LEU A 239 4.57 3.47 12.23
CA LEU A 239 5.53 2.42 11.90
C LEU A 239 5.06 1.13 12.57
N ARG A 240 4.88 0.05 11.82
CA ARG A 240 4.34 -1.23 12.30
C ARG A 240 5.25 -2.39 11.96
N ALA A 241 5.31 -3.38 12.85
CA ALA A 241 6.16 -4.54 12.69
C ALA A 241 5.60 -5.53 11.65
N LEU A 242 6.44 -5.96 10.71
CA LEU A 242 6.11 -7.02 9.74
C LEU A 242 6.37 -8.41 10.33
N ARG A 243 7.27 -8.52 11.28
CA ARG A 243 7.59 -9.75 12.01
C ARG A 243 7.96 -9.42 13.46
N PRO A 244 8.13 -10.40 14.35
CA PRO A 244 8.72 -10.14 15.65
C PRO A 244 10.08 -9.45 15.53
N ILE A 245 10.29 -8.37 16.30
CA ILE A 245 11.54 -7.60 16.36
C ILE A 245 12.08 -7.68 17.78
N LYS A 246 13.33 -8.09 17.96
CA LYS A 246 13.92 -8.22 19.30
C LYS A 246 14.30 -6.85 19.86
N LYS A 247 14.34 -6.73 21.19
CA LYS A 247 14.94 -5.56 21.84
C LYS A 247 16.34 -5.29 21.30
N ASN A 248 16.63 -4.02 20.99
CA ASN A 248 17.86 -3.51 20.37
C ASN A 248 18.11 -3.97 18.93
N GLU A 249 17.20 -4.72 18.31
CA GLU A 249 17.28 -5.01 16.88
C GLU A 249 17.01 -3.73 16.09
N GLN A 250 17.80 -3.50 15.04
CA GLN A 250 17.61 -2.36 14.16
C GLN A 250 16.29 -2.50 13.38
N ILE A 251 15.57 -1.39 13.28
CA ILE A 251 14.32 -1.30 12.53
C ILE A 251 14.65 -0.83 11.12
N PHE A 252 14.24 -1.63 10.15
CA PHE A 252 14.40 -1.36 8.73
C PHE A 252 13.06 -1.24 8.03
N ILE A 253 12.97 -0.24 7.15
CA ILE A 253 11.87 -0.06 6.20
C ILE A 253 12.41 -0.21 4.78
N SER A 254 11.53 -0.41 3.80
CA SER A 254 11.94 -0.30 2.40
C SER A 254 11.75 1.12 1.89
N TYR A 255 12.75 1.65 1.17
CA TYR A 255 12.71 2.99 0.56
C TYR A 255 12.17 2.95 -0.88
N ILE A 256 12.02 1.74 -1.40
CA ILE A 256 11.65 1.37 -2.77
C ILE A 256 10.67 0.20 -2.71
N ASP A 257 10.20 -0.29 -3.85
CA ASP A 257 9.53 -1.58 -3.91
C ASP A 257 10.57 -2.71 -3.75
N PRO A 258 10.50 -3.53 -2.68
CA PRO A 258 11.43 -4.63 -2.49
C PRO A 258 11.18 -5.83 -3.43
N THR A 259 10.04 -5.88 -4.14
CA THR A 259 9.66 -6.99 -5.01
C THR A 259 10.25 -6.93 -6.42
N GLU A 260 10.86 -5.80 -6.79
CA GLU A 260 11.58 -5.61 -8.05
C GLU A 260 12.90 -6.39 -8.10
N ASP A 261 13.47 -6.56 -9.29
CA ASP A 261 14.76 -7.24 -9.47
C ASP A 261 15.95 -6.47 -8.85
N LEU A 262 17.01 -7.20 -8.48
CA LEU A 262 18.19 -6.63 -7.81
C LEU A 262 18.81 -5.42 -8.56
N PRO A 263 19.06 -5.49 -9.88
CA PRO A 263 19.51 -4.32 -10.64
C PRO A 263 18.60 -3.09 -10.49
N SER A 264 17.29 -3.25 -10.63
CA SER A 264 16.31 -2.16 -10.47
C SER A 264 16.35 -1.57 -9.06
N ARG A 265 16.38 -2.43 -8.03
CA ARG A 265 16.49 -2.01 -6.62
C ARG A 265 17.76 -1.20 -6.38
N GLN A 266 18.92 -1.71 -6.81
CA GLN A 266 20.21 -1.03 -6.61
C GLN A 266 20.29 0.29 -7.39
N SER A 267 19.75 0.34 -8.60
CA SER A 267 19.70 1.56 -9.41
C SER A 267 18.90 2.65 -8.70
N LYS A 268 17.67 2.34 -8.25
CA LYS A 268 16.80 3.29 -7.53
C LYS A 268 17.43 3.80 -6.24
N LEU A 269 18.07 2.92 -5.48
CA LEU A 269 18.76 3.31 -4.24
C LEU A 269 19.98 4.19 -4.50
N LYS A 270 20.78 3.86 -5.52
CA LYS A 270 21.96 4.65 -5.89
C LYS A 270 21.59 6.03 -6.44
N GLU A 271 20.58 6.09 -7.31
CA GLU A 271 20.12 7.33 -7.93
C GLU A 271 19.51 8.28 -6.89
N ARG A 272 18.60 7.78 -6.05
CA ARG A 272 17.87 8.63 -5.10
C ARG A 272 18.61 8.87 -3.79
N TYR A 273 19.22 7.83 -3.22
CA TYR A 273 19.78 7.83 -1.86
C TYR A 273 21.31 7.66 -1.82
N PHE A 274 21.98 7.58 -2.98
CA PHE A 274 23.45 7.61 -3.09
C PHE A 274 24.19 6.46 -2.39
N PHE A 275 23.54 5.31 -2.16
CA PHE A 275 24.18 4.13 -1.57
C PHE A 275 23.87 2.85 -2.35
N THR A 276 24.68 1.82 -2.11
CA THR A 276 24.48 0.45 -2.61
C THR A 276 24.05 -0.42 -1.45
N CYS A 277 22.90 -1.08 -1.57
CA CYS A 277 22.36 -1.91 -0.50
C CYS A 277 23.14 -3.21 -0.38
N LYS A 278 23.47 -3.58 0.87
CA LYS A 278 24.19 -4.82 1.22
C LYS A 278 23.41 -5.65 2.25
N CYS A 279 22.08 -5.56 2.24
CA CYS A 279 21.27 -6.46 3.05
C CYS A 279 21.35 -7.89 2.51
N ASP A 280 21.05 -8.88 3.36
CA ASP A 280 21.08 -10.30 3.02
C ASP A 280 20.36 -10.63 1.70
N SER A 281 19.18 -10.03 1.48
CA SER A 281 18.41 -10.24 0.25
C SER A 281 19.17 -9.77 -1.01
N CYS A 282 19.92 -8.67 -0.92
CA CYS A 282 20.75 -8.18 -2.03
C CYS A 282 22.03 -9.00 -2.21
N GLU A 283 22.70 -9.39 -1.13
CA GLU A 283 23.95 -10.15 -1.21
C GLU A 283 23.72 -11.58 -1.71
N LYS A 284 22.60 -12.20 -1.32
CA LYS A 284 22.19 -13.54 -1.78
C LYS A 284 21.45 -13.51 -3.12
N ASN A 285 21.07 -12.33 -3.61
CA ASN A 285 20.11 -12.17 -4.71
C ASN A 285 18.85 -13.03 -4.47
N GLU A 286 18.32 -12.94 -3.24
CA GLU A 286 17.21 -13.75 -2.73
C GLU A 286 15.96 -13.53 -3.57
N ASN A 287 15.33 -14.62 -4.00
CA ASN A 287 14.07 -14.59 -4.73
C ASN A 287 12.86 -14.68 -3.77
N PRO A 288 11.63 -14.35 -4.21
CA PRO A 288 10.45 -14.33 -3.34
C PRO A 288 10.14 -15.65 -2.62
N TYR A 289 10.46 -16.81 -3.22
CA TYR A 289 10.24 -18.11 -2.58
C TYR A 289 11.25 -18.38 -1.48
N GLU A 290 12.51 -18.00 -1.67
CA GLU A 290 13.54 -18.06 -0.63
C GLU A 290 13.24 -17.09 0.51
N ALA A 291 12.76 -15.88 0.18
CA ALA A 291 12.33 -14.91 1.18
C ALA A 291 11.16 -15.44 2.02
N PHE A 292 10.19 -16.10 1.38
CA PHE A 292 9.07 -16.77 2.07
C PHE A 292 9.55 -17.87 3.03
N LEU A 293 10.44 -18.76 2.58
CA LEU A 293 11.00 -19.81 3.43
C LEU A 293 11.74 -19.22 4.64
N THR A 294 12.56 -18.19 4.43
CA THR A 294 13.24 -17.52 5.54
C THR A 294 12.26 -16.86 6.51
N TYR A 295 11.18 -16.26 6.01
CA TYR A 295 10.14 -15.70 6.87
C TYR A 295 9.46 -16.78 7.72
N GLN A 296 9.16 -17.95 7.16
CA GLN A 296 8.59 -19.08 7.90
C GLN A 296 9.51 -19.52 9.06
N GLU A 297 10.82 -19.59 8.82
CA GLU A 297 11.81 -19.89 9.86
C GLU A 297 11.84 -18.83 10.97
N GLU A 298 11.70 -17.54 10.61
CA GLU A 298 11.74 -16.42 11.56
C GLU A 298 10.52 -16.36 12.49
N ILE A 299 9.34 -16.75 12.02
CA ILE A 299 8.09 -16.69 12.82
C ILE A 299 7.83 -17.96 13.65
N GLY A 300 8.35 -19.11 13.24
CA GLY A 300 8.15 -20.40 13.90
C GLY A 300 6.72 -20.95 13.83
N GLU A 301 6.50 -22.21 14.25
CA GLU A 301 5.20 -22.90 14.16
C GLU A 301 4.11 -22.31 15.06
N GLU A 302 4.45 -21.68 16.19
CA GLU A 302 3.48 -21.16 17.18
C GLU A 302 2.74 -19.89 16.73
N THR A 303 3.12 -19.28 15.60
CA THR A 303 2.55 -18.00 15.12
C THR A 303 1.71 -18.13 13.83
N ALA A 304 1.39 -19.35 13.42
CA ALA A 304 0.57 -19.63 12.24
C ALA A 304 -0.80 -18.93 12.31
N ASP A 305 -1.17 -18.24 11.22
CA ASP A 305 -2.42 -17.51 11.15
C ASP A 305 -3.56 -18.47 10.81
N LYS A 306 -4.26 -18.94 11.85
CA LYS A 306 -5.27 -20.00 11.75
C LYS A 306 -6.34 -19.74 10.69
N ARG A 307 -6.73 -18.48 10.46
CA ARG A 307 -7.77 -18.16 9.49
C ARG A 307 -7.20 -17.96 8.09
N MET A 308 -6.07 -17.26 7.95
CA MET A 308 -5.43 -17.07 6.63
C MET A 308 -4.95 -18.40 6.03
N ASP A 309 -4.51 -19.33 6.87
CA ASP A 309 -4.03 -20.66 6.50
C ASP A 309 -5.13 -21.55 5.88
N MET A 310 -6.40 -21.17 6.02
CA MET A 310 -7.50 -21.88 5.37
C MET A 310 -7.51 -21.69 3.85
N PHE A 311 -6.91 -20.63 3.32
CA PHE A 311 -6.69 -20.54 1.87
C PHE A 311 -5.74 -21.62 1.40
N HIS A 312 -4.58 -21.75 2.05
CA HIS A 312 -3.61 -22.81 1.80
C HIS A 312 -2.86 -23.12 3.10
N PRO A 313 -2.79 -24.40 3.52
CA PRO A 313 -2.02 -24.78 4.69
C PRO A 313 -0.55 -24.34 4.56
N GLN A 314 0.06 -23.84 5.64
CA GLN A 314 1.45 -23.36 5.60
C GLN A 314 2.44 -24.40 5.08
N GLN A 315 2.24 -25.68 5.43
CA GLN A 315 3.06 -26.79 4.91
C GLN A 315 2.98 -26.93 3.39
N TYR A 316 1.80 -26.70 2.81
CA TYR A 316 1.62 -26.71 1.35
C TYR A 316 2.38 -25.55 0.70
N LEU A 317 2.29 -24.35 1.29
CA LEU A 317 2.98 -23.16 0.80
C LEU A 317 4.51 -23.30 0.90
N ALA A 318 5.01 -23.80 2.04
CA ALA A 318 6.44 -24.07 2.25
C ALA A 318 6.96 -25.10 1.25
N LYS A 319 6.24 -26.21 1.04
CA LYS A 319 6.62 -27.21 0.04
C LYS A 319 6.61 -26.64 -1.38
N SER A 320 5.63 -25.80 -1.69
CA SER A 320 5.56 -25.11 -2.99
C SER A 320 6.77 -24.20 -3.16
N ALA A 321 7.02 -23.29 -2.22
CA ALA A 321 8.17 -22.38 -2.25
C ALA A 321 9.50 -23.13 -2.38
N GLN A 322 9.69 -24.24 -1.64
CA GLN A 322 10.88 -25.07 -1.76
C GLN A 322 11.06 -25.65 -3.17
N ASN A 323 9.98 -26.13 -3.79
CA ASN A 323 10.03 -26.63 -5.16
C ASN A 323 10.41 -25.51 -6.13
N MET A 324 9.78 -24.34 -6.04
CA MET A 324 10.05 -23.21 -6.94
C MET A 324 11.47 -22.65 -6.76
N ALA A 325 11.95 -22.52 -5.52
CA ALA A 325 13.33 -22.15 -5.24
C ALA A 325 14.32 -23.17 -5.83
N THR A 326 14.02 -24.47 -5.71
CA THR A 326 14.85 -25.54 -6.28
C THR A 326 14.91 -25.45 -7.81
N ILE A 327 13.77 -25.22 -8.47
CA ILE A 327 13.72 -25.02 -9.94
C ILE A 327 14.60 -23.83 -10.34
N LEU A 328 14.49 -22.69 -9.64
CA LEU A 328 15.28 -21.49 -9.93
C LEU A 328 16.79 -21.68 -9.71
N GLN A 329 17.19 -22.55 -8.77
CA GLN A 329 18.59 -22.89 -8.54
C GLN A 329 19.13 -23.86 -9.59
N GLN A 330 18.32 -24.81 -10.05
CA GLN A 330 18.74 -25.86 -10.99
C GLN A 330 18.68 -25.40 -12.45
N MET A 331 17.74 -24.52 -12.78
CA MET A 331 17.49 -24.05 -14.14
C MET A 331 17.63 -22.53 -14.20
N PRO A 332 18.49 -21.98 -15.08
CA PRO A 332 18.61 -20.53 -15.25
C PRO A 332 17.44 -19.98 -16.09
N ILE A 333 16.21 -20.35 -15.76
CA ILE A 333 14.99 -20.10 -16.55
C ILE A 333 14.78 -18.61 -16.83
N VAL A 334 15.06 -17.76 -15.83
CA VAL A 334 15.01 -16.30 -15.96
C VAL A 334 16.02 -15.79 -17.00
N LYS A 335 17.23 -16.36 -17.02
CA LYS A 335 18.28 -15.98 -17.97
C LYS A 335 18.01 -16.54 -19.36
N GLN A 336 17.51 -17.78 -19.46
CA GLN A 336 17.15 -18.44 -20.71
C GLN A 336 16.02 -17.69 -21.44
N HIS A 337 15.04 -17.18 -20.68
CA HIS A 337 13.87 -16.50 -21.23
C HIS A 337 13.88 -14.97 -20.99
N GLN A 338 15.06 -14.37 -20.78
CA GLN A 338 15.18 -12.92 -20.52
C GLN A 338 14.57 -12.05 -21.62
N ASN A 339 14.61 -12.51 -22.88
CA ASN A 339 13.97 -11.79 -24.00
C ASN A 339 12.44 -11.74 -23.87
N HIS A 340 11.83 -12.79 -23.30
CA HIS A 340 10.39 -12.82 -23.07
C HIS A 340 9.99 -11.88 -21.94
N THR A 341 10.70 -11.93 -20.81
CA THR A 341 10.44 -11.05 -19.67
C THR A 341 10.70 -9.58 -20.03
N TRP A 342 11.74 -9.28 -20.82
CA TRP A 342 11.99 -7.92 -21.32
C TRP A 342 10.85 -7.41 -22.21
N LYS A 343 10.35 -8.22 -23.14
CA LYS A 343 9.19 -7.84 -23.97
C LYS A 343 7.93 -7.63 -23.14
N ALA A 344 7.70 -8.49 -22.14
CA ALA A 344 6.59 -8.35 -21.21
C ALA A 344 6.66 -7.03 -20.43
N SER A 345 7.84 -6.67 -19.89
CA SER A 345 8.07 -5.37 -19.25
C SER A 345 7.85 -4.19 -20.20
N ALA A 346 8.29 -4.29 -21.46
CA ALA A 346 8.07 -3.23 -22.45
C ALA A 346 6.58 -3.01 -22.76
N LEU A 347 5.78 -4.08 -22.84
CA LEU A 347 4.33 -4.00 -23.01
C LEU A 347 3.63 -3.45 -21.76
N LEU A 348 4.10 -3.82 -20.56
CA LEU A 348 3.63 -3.25 -19.30
C LEU A 348 3.82 -1.73 -19.28
N GLU A 349 5.04 -1.25 -19.59
CA GLU A 349 5.32 0.19 -19.69
C GLU A 349 4.49 0.88 -20.78
N GLN A 350 4.26 0.21 -21.91
CA GLN A 350 3.40 0.73 -22.97
C GLN A 350 1.97 0.91 -22.48
N SER A 351 1.45 -0.07 -21.72
CA SER A 351 0.07 -0.05 -21.21
C SER A 351 -0.18 1.13 -20.25
N GLN A 352 0.82 1.49 -19.44
CA GLN A 352 0.76 2.61 -18.49
C GLN A 352 0.78 3.98 -19.19
N LYS A 353 1.22 4.05 -20.45
CA LYS A 353 1.28 5.27 -21.26
C LYS A 353 0.03 5.47 -22.14
N LEU A 354 -0.87 4.49 -22.19
CA LEU A 354 -2.09 4.61 -22.98
C LEU A 354 -3.06 5.63 -22.36
N SER A 355 -3.68 6.46 -23.21
CA SER A 355 -4.74 7.35 -22.76
C SER A 355 -5.99 6.57 -22.32
N GLU A 356 -6.77 7.15 -21.41
CA GLU A 356 -8.09 6.63 -20.99
C GLU A 356 -9.03 6.28 -22.16
N ALA A 357 -8.90 6.93 -23.32
CA ALA A 357 -9.70 6.61 -24.51
C ALA A 357 -9.46 5.17 -25.06
N ASN A 358 -8.40 4.49 -24.64
CA ASN A 358 -7.93 3.21 -25.20
C ASN A 358 -8.03 2.02 -24.23
N LYS A 359 -8.98 2.01 -23.29
CA LYS A 359 -9.15 0.94 -22.27
C LYS A 359 -9.13 -0.47 -22.86
N ARG A 360 -9.81 -0.71 -23.98
CA ARG A 360 -9.83 -2.03 -24.65
C ARG A 360 -8.44 -2.45 -25.14
N SER A 361 -7.65 -1.50 -25.63
CA SER A 361 -6.26 -1.76 -26.03
C SER A 361 -5.39 -2.09 -24.82
N ARG A 362 -5.63 -1.43 -23.67
CA ARG A 362 -4.86 -1.67 -22.43
C ARG A 362 -4.98 -3.11 -21.95
N ILE A 363 -6.21 -3.65 -21.88
CA ILE A 363 -6.45 -5.06 -21.50
C ILE A 363 -5.73 -6.01 -22.47
N SER A 364 -5.90 -5.83 -23.78
CA SER A 364 -5.25 -6.67 -24.80
C SER A 364 -3.71 -6.63 -24.68
N THR A 365 -3.13 -5.44 -24.48
CA THR A 365 -1.69 -5.28 -24.27
C THR A 365 -1.21 -6.01 -23.01
N LEU A 366 -1.95 -5.93 -21.91
CA LEU A 366 -1.59 -6.58 -20.65
C LEU A 366 -1.75 -8.10 -20.69
N VAL A 367 -2.79 -8.62 -21.36
CA VAL A 367 -2.94 -10.07 -21.60
C VAL A 367 -1.78 -10.60 -22.43
N HIS A 368 -1.35 -9.87 -23.47
CA HIS A 368 -0.17 -10.23 -24.25
C HIS A 368 1.12 -10.15 -23.41
N ALA A 369 1.27 -9.15 -22.53
CA ALA A 369 2.39 -9.11 -21.60
C ALA A 369 2.40 -10.34 -20.66
N ALA A 370 1.24 -10.76 -20.17
CA ALA A 370 1.08 -11.93 -19.31
C ALA A 370 1.44 -13.24 -20.04
N SER A 371 0.98 -13.42 -21.29
CA SER A 371 1.29 -14.64 -22.07
C SER A 371 2.77 -14.75 -22.42
N LEU A 372 3.49 -13.63 -22.58
CA LEU A 372 4.94 -13.66 -22.73
C LEU A 372 5.66 -14.20 -21.48
N CYS A 373 5.04 -14.18 -20.30
CA CYS A 373 5.58 -14.77 -19.08
C CYS A 373 5.38 -16.30 -18.98
N ASP A 374 4.78 -16.94 -19.99
CA ASP A 374 4.52 -18.38 -20.04
C ASP A 374 5.72 -19.28 -19.65
N PRO A 375 6.97 -18.99 -20.05
CA PRO A 375 8.11 -19.79 -19.62
C PRO A 375 8.29 -19.86 -18.09
N LEU A 376 7.83 -18.85 -17.34
CA LEU A 376 7.84 -18.87 -15.88
C LEU A 376 6.55 -19.52 -15.34
N THR A 377 5.39 -19.15 -15.90
CA THR A 377 4.10 -19.62 -15.38
C THR A 377 3.85 -21.10 -15.65
N SER A 378 4.46 -21.70 -16.69
CA SER A 378 4.39 -23.15 -16.94
C SER A 378 5.01 -23.97 -15.82
N GLU A 379 6.06 -23.44 -15.20
CA GLU A 379 6.73 -24.00 -14.02
C GLU A 379 6.12 -23.51 -12.70
N LYS A 380 4.98 -22.81 -12.77
CA LYS A 380 4.27 -22.19 -11.63
C LYS A 380 5.10 -21.13 -10.90
N ILE A 381 6.05 -20.51 -11.59
CA ILE A 381 6.88 -19.42 -11.06
C ILE A 381 6.17 -18.09 -11.30
N TYR A 382 5.17 -17.78 -10.47
CA TYR A 382 4.35 -16.58 -10.62
C TYR A 382 4.94 -15.34 -9.94
N ALA A 383 5.68 -15.52 -8.84
CA ALA A 383 6.12 -14.42 -7.99
C ALA A 383 7.28 -13.56 -8.54
N LEU A 384 7.83 -13.89 -9.72
CA LEU A 384 8.94 -13.15 -10.32
C LEU A 384 8.46 -12.07 -11.29
N ALA A 385 9.12 -10.90 -11.25
CA ALA A 385 8.88 -9.81 -12.17
C ALA A 385 9.07 -10.25 -13.65
N PRO A 386 8.28 -9.69 -14.60
CA PRO A 386 7.27 -8.64 -14.43
C PRO A 386 5.84 -9.16 -14.15
N TYR A 387 5.64 -10.46 -13.98
CA TYR A 387 4.30 -11.07 -13.93
C TYR A 387 3.39 -10.52 -12.82
N PRO A 388 3.85 -10.34 -11.55
CA PRO A 388 3.04 -9.74 -10.49
C PRO A 388 2.48 -8.35 -10.83
N GLU A 389 3.30 -7.50 -11.46
CA GLU A 389 2.91 -6.13 -11.82
C GLU A 389 1.95 -6.12 -13.01
N ILE A 390 2.14 -7.02 -13.97
CA ILE A 390 1.20 -7.23 -15.08
C ILE A 390 -0.18 -7.64 -14.54
N LEU A 391 -0.24 -8.59 -13.60
CA LEU A 391 -1.51 -9.00 -12.98
C LEU A 391 -2.16 -7.86 -12.20
N HIS A 392 -1.34 -7.03 -11.54
CA HIS A 392 -1.82 -5.84 -10.83
C HIS A 392 -2.50 -4.85 -11.78
N GLU A 393 -1.81 -4.48 -12.86
CA GLU A 393 -2.37 -3.58 -13.87
C GLU A 393 -3.58 -4.19 -14.60
N LEU A 394 -3.58 -5.50 -14.80
CA LEU A 394 -4.65 -6.20 -15.51
C LEU A 394 -5.95 -6.23 -14.70
N TYR A 395 -5.91 -6.49 -13.39
CA TYR A 395 -7.15 -6.43 -12.59
C TYR A 395 -7.70 -5.00 -12.55
N LEU A 396 -6.85 -3.97 -12.44
CA LEU A 396 -7.28 -2.57 -12.49
C LEU A 396 -7.94 -2.25 -13.83
N ALA A 397 -7.33 -2.68 -14.94
CA ALA A 397 -7.90 -2.50 -16.27
C ALA A 397 -9.26 -3.20 -16.43
N TYR A 398 -9.45 -4.38 -15.82
CA TYR A 398 -10.75 -5.05 -15.79
C TYR A 398 -11.80 -4.31 -14.96
N VAL A 399 -11.42 -3.75 -13.80
CA VAL A 399 -12.32 -2.88 -13.01
C VAL A 399 -12.73 -1.65 -13.82
N ASP A 400 -11.77 -0.98 -14.47
CA ASP A 400 -12.02 0.20 -15.32
C ASP A 400 -12.94 -0.09 -16.50
N ALA A 401 -12.96 -1.33 -16.97
CA ALA A 401 -13.78 -1.83 -18.07
C ALA A 401 -15.09 -2.50 -17.63
N GLN A 402 -15.38 -2.50 -16.32
CA GLN A 402 -16.55 -3.15 -15.72
C GLN A 402 -16.64 -4.65 -16.06
N ALA A 403 -15.51 -5.35 -16.05
CA ALA A 403 -15.42 -6.81 -16.18
C ALA A 403 -15.06 -7.42 -14.82
N PHE A 404 -16.00 -7.37 -13.88
CA PHE A 404 -15.74 -7.60 -12.46
C PHE A 404 -15.41 -9.06 -12.13
N VAL A 405 -15.96 -10.03 -12.85
CA VAL A 405 -15.61 -11.45 -12.67
C VAL A 405 -14.15 -11.71 -13.09
N PHE A 406 -13.69 -11.08 -14.16
CA PHE A 406 -12.29 -11.19 -14.61
C PHE A 406 -11.33 -10.46 -13.68
N ALA A 407 -11.73 -9.29 -13.15
CA ALA A 407 -10.99 -8.62 -12.10
C ALA A 407 -10.85 -9.52 -10.85
N LEU A 408 -11.94 -10.17 -10.43
CA LEU A 408 -11.96 -11.09 -9.28
C LEU A 408 -11.01 -12.28 -9.49
N ILE A 409 -11.10 -12.95 -10.65
CA ILE A 409 -10.24 -14.11 -10.95
C ILE A 409 -8.76 -13.72 -10.99
N THR A 410 -8.44 -12.60 -11.66
CA THR A 410 -7.07 -12.09 -11.77
C THR A 410 -6.52 -11.75 -10.38
N LEU A 411 -7.31 -11.05 -9.56
CA LEU A 411 -6.90 -10.63 -8.23
C LEU A 411 -6.81 -11.81 -7.25
N LEU A 412 -7.68 -12.81 -7.35
CA LEU A 412 -7.57 -14.05 -6.58
C LEU A 412 -6.29 -14.83 -6.92
N HIS A 413 -5.95 -14.94 -8.21
CA HIS A 413 -4.72 -15.59 -8.63
C HIS A 413 -3.48 -14.85 -8.13
N LEU A 414 -3.48 -13.52 -8.25
CA LEU A 414 -2.44 -12.65 -7.72
C LEU A 414 -2.32 -12.78 -6.18
N PHE A 415 -3.43 -12.81 -5.45
CA PHE A 415 -3.40 -12.94 -3.99
C PHE A 415 -2.92 -14.31 -3.51
N LEU A 416 -3.41 -15.40 -4.12
CA LEU A 416 -3.16 -16.77 -3.65
C LEU A 416 -1.87 -17.39 -4.21
N GLY A 417 -1.49 -17.03 -5.44
CA GLY A 417 -0.35 -17.62 -6.15
C GLY A 417 0.90 -16.76 -6.17
N VAL A 418 0.80 -15.46 -5.85
CA VAL A 418 1.91 -14.51 -5.95
C VAL A 418 2.15 -13.79 -4.62
N ASP A 419 1.14 -13.11 -4.07
CA ASP A 419 1.32 -12.24 -2.91
C ASP A 419 1.75 -12.97 -1.65
N VAL A 420 1.34 -14.21 -1.49
CA VAL A 420 1.79 -15.06 -0.39
C VAL A 420 3.31 -15.20 -0.35
N PHE A 421 3.99 -15.09 -1.50
CA PHE A 421 5.44 -15.17 -1.61
C PHE A 421 6.11 -13.79 -1.65
N THR A 422 5.53 -12.79 -2.33
CA THR A 422 6.12 -11.44 -2.42
C THR A 422 5.88 -10.60 -1.16
N TYR A 423 4.79 -10.86 -0.44
CA TYR A 423 4.38 -10.20 0.79
C TYR A 423 4.07 -11.25 1.86
N CYS A 424 5.11 -11.89 2.38
CA CYS A 424 5.00 -13.13 3.17
C CYS A 424 4.09 -12.99 4.41
N GLN A 425 3.97 -11.79 4.96
CA GLN A 425 3.15 -11.50 6.14
C GLN A 425 1.66 -11.46 5.78
N PRO A 426 0.78 -12.21 6.48
CA PRO A 426 -0.67 -12.12 6.30
C PRO A 426 -1.20 -10.68 6.45
N HIS A 427 -0.69 -9.95 7.45
CA HIS A 427 -1.02 -8.55 7.73
C HIS A 427 -0.20 -7.55 6.90
N HIS A 428 0.46 -7.95 5.82
CA HIS A 428 1.08 -6.96 4.93
C HIS A 428 -0.01 -6.06 4.34
N PRO A 429 0.07 -4.72 4.41
CA PRO A 429 -1.00 -3.82 3.95
C PRO A 429 -1.49 -4.09 2.52
N VAL A 430 -0.57 -4.42 1.59
CA VAL A 430 -0.91 -4.82 0.21
C VAL A 430 -1.86 -6.02 0.21
N ARG A 431 -1.59 -7.06 1.02
CA ARG A 431 -2.42 -8.26 1.09
C ARG A 431 -3.78 -7.96 1.69
N VAL A 432 -3.81 -7.24 2.80
CA VAL A 432 -5.07 -6.87 3.47
C VAL A 432 -5.99 -6.08 2.54
N VAL A 433 -5.43 -5.12 1.82
CA VAL A 433 -6.22 -4.27 0.92
C VAL A 433 -6.67 -5.03 -0.32
N ARG A 434 -5.83 -5.91 -0.89
CA ARG A 434 -6.26 -6.81 -1.97
C ARG A 434 -7.37 -7.74 -1.53
N LEU A 435 -7.29 -8.28 -0.31
CA LEU A 435 -8.32 -9.13 0.26
C LEU A 435 -9.64 -8.35 0.47
N PHE A 436 -9.57 -7.10 0.91
CA PHE A 436 -10.72 -6.20 0.98
C PHE A 436 -11.31 -5.91 -0.41
N THR A 437 -10.48 -5.67 -1.42
CA THR A 437 -10.92 -5.49 -2.81
C THR A 437 -11.59 -6.74 -3.37
N ILE A 438 -11.07 -7.94 -3.08
CA ILE A 438 -11.72 -9.22 -3.41
C ILE A 438 -13.12 -9.27 -2.77
N ALA A 439 -13.24 -8.90 -1.49
CA ALA A 439 -14.54 -8.84 -0.80
C ALA A 439 -15.51 -7.86 -1.48
N LYS A 440 -15.05 -6.66 -1.84
CA LYS A 440 -15.88 -5.66 -2.54
C LYS A 440 -16.32 -6.14 -3.93
N LEU A 441 -15.45 -6.84 -4.67
CA LEU A 441 -15.81 -7.48 -5.94
C LEU A 441 -16.87 -8.57 -5.74
N LEU A 442 -16.73 -9.43 -4.73
CA LEU A 442 -17.75 -10.44 -4.39
C LEU A 442 -19.08 -9.78 -4.03
N LYS A 443 -19.08 -8.73 -3.20
CA LYS A 443 -20.29 -7.96 -2.85
C LYS A 443 -20.98 -7.40 -4.10
N HIS A 444 -20.20 -6.86 -5.04
CA HIS A 444 -20.75 -6.35 -6.30
C HIS A 444 -21.31 -7.48 -7.17
N ILE A 445 -20.56 -8.55 -7.41
CA ILE A 445 -20.98 -9.69 -8.23
C ILE A 445 -22.25 -10.35 -7.65
N ALA A 446 -22.35 -10.45 -6.32
CA ALA A 446 -23.56 -10.96 -5.65
C ALA A 446 -24.82 -10.11 -5.90
N SER A 447 -24.66 -8.86 -6.31
CA SER A 447 -25.79 -7.96 -6.62
C SER A 447 -26.26 -8.05 -8.08
N LEU A 448 -25.49 -8.70 -8.95
CA LEU A 448 -25.83 -8.85 -10.37
C LEU A 448 -26.97 -9.85 -10.56
N SER A 449 -27.90 -9.52 -11.45
CA SER A 449 -28.86 -10.48 -11.99
C SER A 449 -28.15 -11.56 -12.83
N PRO A 450 -28.77 -12.73 -13.05
CA PRO A 450 -28.19 -13.76 -13.92
C PRO A 450 -27.82 -13.26 -15.32
N THR A 451 -28.58 -12.32 -15.87
CA THR A 451 -28.32 -11.73 -17.18
C THR A 451 -27.12 -10.77 -17.14
N GLU A 452 -27.03 -9.92 -16.12
CA GLU A 452 -25.87 -9.02 -15.94
C GLU A 452 -24.58 -9.81 -15.70
N LEU A 453 -24.65 -10.88 -14.90
CA LEU A 453 -23.51 -11.77 -14.67
C LEU A 453 -23.02 -12.42 -15.98
N LEU A 454 -23.95 -12.92 -16.81
CA LEU A 454 -23.59 -13.45 -18.12
C LEU A 454 -23.02 -12.38 -19.04
N GLN A 455 -23.52 -11.14 -18.98
CA GLN A 455 -22.96 -10.01 -19.75
C GLN A 455 -21.53 -9.66 -19.30
N ASP A 456 -21.28 -9.61 -18.00
CA ASP A 456 -19.94 -9.40 -17.43
C ASP A 456 -18.94 -10.47 -17.91
N ILE A 457 -19.35 -11.74 -17.95
CA ILE A 457 -18.50 -12.86 -18.39
C ILE A 457 -18.32 -12.89 -19.92
N SER A 458 -19.39 -12.61 -20.65
CA SER A 458 -19.43 -12.70 -22.12
C SER A 458 -18.86 -11.47 -22.81
N GLY A 459 -18.77 -10.34 -22.11
CA GLY A 459 -18.53 -9.01 -22.65
C GLY A 459 -17.31 -8.87 -23.54
N ASP A 460 -17.38 -7.92 -24.48
CA ASP A 460 -16.36 -7.66 -25.49
C ASP A 460 -15.00 -7.18 -24.92
N ASN A 461 -14.97 -6.81 -23.62
CA ASN A 461 -13.84 -6.29 -22.86
C ASN A 461 -13.11 -7.35 -22.01
N THR A 462 -13.46 -8.63 -22.15
CA THR A 462 -13.05 -9.70 -21.22
C THR A 462 -11.78 -10.46 -21.63
N CYS A 463 -11.56 -10.71 -22.92
CA CYS A 463 -10.44 -11.51 -23.45
C CYS A 463 -10.33 -11.38 -25.00
N PRO A 464 -9.17 -11.64 -25.65
CA PRO A 464 -9.07 -11.82 -27.11
C PRO A 464 -9.94 -12.98 -27.65
N ARG A 465 -10.28 -12.96 -28.95
CA ARG A 465 -11.20 -13.95 -29.57
C ARG A 465 -10.47 -15.23 -30.01
N GLY A 466 -10.92 -16.39 -29.51
CA GLY A 466 -10.52 -17.73 -29.94
C GLY A 466 -10.18 -18.61 -28.72
N GLU A 467 -10.69 -19.84 -28.64
CA GLU A 467 -10.55 -20.79 -27.49
C GLU A 467 -11.15 -20.35 -26.12
N ALA A 468 -11.46 -19.07 -25.94
CA ALA A 468 -12.03 -18.48 -24.72
C ALA A 468 -13.45 -18.95 -24.31
N LEU A 469 -14.18 -19.70 -25.16
CA LEU A 469 -15.57 -20.10 -24.85
C LEU A 469 -15.66 -21.12 -23.71
N GLN A 470 -14.81 -22.16 -23.71
CA GLN A 470 -14.81 -23.18 -22.67
C GLN A 470 -14.39 -22.59 -21.31
N GLY A 471 -13.39 -21.70 -21.32
CA GLY A 471 -12.98 -20.96 -20.13
C GLY A 471 -14.11 -20.10 -19.55
N LYS A 472 -14.86 -19.40 -20.40
CA LYS A 472 -16.03 -18.61 -19.98
C LYS A 472 -17.16 -19.45 -19.39
N GLU A 473 -17.42 -20.64 -19.95
CA GLU A 473 -18.40 -21.57 -19.37
C GLU A 473 -17.97 -22.12 -18.02
N ASP A 474 -16.69 -22.50 -17.88
CA ASP A 474 -16.13 -22.97 -16.62
C ASP A 474 -16.22 -21.88 -15.53
N ILE A 475 -15.94 -20.63 -15.90
CA ILE A 475 -16.09 -19.45 -15.04
C ILE A 475 -17.55 -19.28 -14.61
N ALA A 476 -18.48 -19.26 -15.56
CA ALA A 476 -19.90 -19.07 -15.26
C ALA A 476 -20.42 -20.16 -14.31
N LYS A 477 -20.08 -21.43 -14.55
CA LYS A 477 -20.45 -22.55 -13.67
C LYS A 477 -19.84 -22.41 -12.27
N SER A 478 -18.58 -21.99 -12.19
CA SER A 478 -17.88 -21.83 -10.91
C SER A 478 -18.45 -20.67 -10.09
N VAL A 479 -18.77 -19.54 -10.72
CA VAL A 479 -19.39 -18.39 -10.03
C VAL A 479 -20.82 -18.73 -9.58
N GLN A 480 -21.61 -19.38 -10.43
CA GLN A 480 -23.00 -19.75 -10.11
C GLN A 480 -23.14 -20.79 -8.99
N SER A 481 -22.15 -21.67 -8.83
CA SER A 481 -22.14 -22.70 -7.80
C SER A 481 -21.61 -22.21 -6.45
N MET A 482 -21.00 -21.01 -6.40
CA MET A 482 -20.44 -20.43 -5.19
C MET A 482 -21.48 -19.64 -4.41
N ASP A 483 -21.52 -19.79 -3.09
CA ASP A 483 -22.24 -18.86 -2.23
C ASP A 483 -21.43 -17.59 -2.01
N ILE A 484 -21.53 -16.66 -2.98
CA ILE A 484 -20.74 -15.42 -3.04
C ILE A 484 -20.93 -14.55 -1.79
N ILE A 485 -22.13 -14.50 -1.22
CA ILE A 485 -22.42 -13.70 -0.02
C ILE A 485 -21.76 -14.32 1.22
N ASN A 486 -21.75 -15.64 1.36
CA ASN A 486 -21.02 -16.29 2.45
C ASN A 486 -19.50 -16.16 2.24
N ALA A 487 -19.02 -16.24 1.00
CA ALA A 487 -17.61 -16.01 0.68
C ALA A 487 -17.18 -14.57 1.00
N PHE A 488 -18.01 -13.58 0.68
CA PHE A 488 -17.82 -12.19 1.10
C PHE A 488 -17.70 -12.08 2.61
N HIS A 489 -18.65 -12.63 3.37
CA HIS A 489 -18.63 -12.58 4.84
C HIS A 489 -17.38 -13.25 5.42
N ALA A 490 -17.01 -14.44 4.93
CA ALA A 490 -15.83 -15.16 5.37
C ALA A 490 -14.53 -14.39 5.08
N ILE A 491 -14.40 -13.76 3.91
CA ILE A 491 -13.25 -12.91 3.60
C ILE A 491 -13.22 -11.68 4.52
N MET A 492 -14.36 -11.03 4.75
CA MET A 492 -14.41 -9.84 5.59
C MET A 492 -13.93 -10.10 7.03
N ILE A 493 -14.16 -11.30 7.56
CA ILE A 493 -13.58 -11.74 8.85
C ILE A 493 -12.05 -11.73 8.81
N LEU A 494 -11.45 -12.28 7.74
CA LEU A 494 -9.99 -12.24 7.54
C LEU A 494 -9.47 -10.80 7.41
N VAL A 495 -10.16 -9.97 6.62
CA VAL A 495 -9.79 -8.56 6.45
C VAL A 495 -9.80 -7.85 7.79
N TRP A 496 -10.82 -8.06 8.62
CA TRP A 496 -10.93 -7.44 9.94
C TRP A 496 -9.78 -7.80 10.86
N GLU A 497 -9.41 -9.08 10.94
CA GLU A 497 -8.30 -9.55 11.77
C GLU A 497 -6.96 -8.95 11.29
N GLU A 498 -6.70 -8.99 9.99
CA GLU A 498 -5.43 -8.52 9.44
C GLU A 498 -5.35 -7.00 9.31
N ALA A 499 -6.48 -6.30 9.14
CA ALA A 499 -6.56 -4.83 9.12
C ALA A 499 -6.16 -4.22 10.46
N LYS A 500 -6.50 -4.89 11.57
CA LYS A 500 -6.11 -4.47 12.92
C LYS A 500 -4.60 -4.50 13.14
N LYS A 501 -3.95 -5.57 12.68
CA LYS A 501 -2.48 -5.71 12.68
C LYS A 501 -1.83 -4.69 11.74
N SER A 502 -2.32 -4.59 10.51
CA SER A 502 -1.71 -3.80 9.43
C SER A 502 -1.94 -2.28 9.53
N HIS A 503 -3.16 -1.83 9.82
CA HIS A 503 -3.56 -0.42 9.82
C HIS A 503 -3.85 0.10 11.23
N GLY A 504 -4.21 -0.78 12.16
CA GLY A 504 -4.54 -0.45 13.53
C GLY A 504 -6.04 -0.45 13.81
N ASP A 505 -6.40 -0.91 14.99
CA ASP A 505 -7.78 -0.99 15.49
C ASP A 505 -8.52 0.36 15.44
N ASP A 506 -7.80 1.47 15.63
CA ASP A 506 -8.36 2.83 15.61
C ASP A 506 -8.31 3.48 14.22
N SER A 507 -7.99 2.71 13.17
CA SER A 507 -7.89 3.23 11.81
C SER A 507 -9.26 3.42 11.16
N LEU A 508 -9.34 4.39 10.25
CA LEU A 508 -10.55 4.59 9.45
C LEU A 508 -10.83 3.40 8.53
N PHE A 509 -9.77 2.71 8.09
CA PHE A 509 -9.89 1.51 7.28
C PHE A 509 -10.57 0.38 8.07
N VAL A 510 -10.14 0.12 9.32
CA VAL A 510 -10.81 -0.87 10.19
C VAL A 510 -12.26 -0.49 10.46
N ALA A 511 -12.55 0.79 10.69
CA ALA A 511 -13.93 1.25 10.87
C ALA A 511 -14.82 1.00 9.62
N GLU A 512 -14.26 1.16 8.40
CA GLU A 512 -14.97 0.81 7.17
C GLU A 512 -15.22 -0.70 7.08
N VAL A 513 -14.20 -1.52 7.41
CA VAL A 513 -14.31 -2.98 7.42
C VAL A 513 -15.39 -3.46 8.40
N GLU A 514 -15.45 -2.88 9.60
CA GLU A 514 -16.48 -3.19 10.59
C GLU A 514 -17.89 -2.82 10.11
N GLN A 515 -18.05 -1.66 9.45
CA GLN A 515 -19.34 -1.29 8.85
C GLN A 515 -19.77 -2.29 7.76
N GLU A 516 -18.86 -2.71 6.90
CA GLU A 516 -19.13 -3.70 5.84
C GLU A 516 -19.54 -5.06 6.42
N ILE A 517 -18.95 -5.47 7.54
CA ILE A 517 -19.35 -6.69 8.27
C ILE A 517 -20.76 -6.53 8.85
N GLU A 518 -21.06 -5.41 9.51
CA GLU A 518 -22.40 -5.15 10.04
C GLU A 518 -23.48 -5.22 8.93
N GLU A 519 -23.20 -4.65 7.76
CA GLU A 519 -24.08 -4.75 6.58
C GLU A 519 -24.23 -6.20 6.10
N ALA A 520 -23.14 -6.98 6.09
CA ALA A 520 -23.16 -8.40 5.74
C ALA A 520 -24.06 -9.21 6.69
N GLU A 521 -23.90 -8.99 8.00
CA GLU A 521 -24.67 -9.67 9.04
C GLU A 521 -26.18 -9.39 8.94
N GLU A 522 -26.57 -8.16 8.59
CA GLU A 522 -27.99 -7.82 8.37
C GLU A 522 -28.59 -8.57 7.18
N VAL A 523 -27.83 -8.77 6.09
CA VAL A 523 -28.24 -9.60 4.96
C VAL A 523 -28.35 -11.07 5.39
N GLN A 524 -27.39 -11.55 6.18
CA GLN A 524 -27.31 -12.94 6.62
C GLN A 524 -28.46 -13.39 7.52
N LYS A 525 -29.04 -12.48 8.33
CA LYS A 525 -30.26 -12.77 9.13
C LYS A 525 -31.42 -13.32 8.30
N ARG A 526 -31.42 -13.11 6.98
CA ARG A 526 -32.45 -13.56 6.04
C ARG A 526 -32.06 -14.84 5.27
N ARG A 527 -30.82 -15.32 5.39
CA ARG A 527 -30.23 -16.39 4.55
C ARG A 527 -29.97 -17.71 5.28
N GLY A 528 -30.45 -17.86 6.51
CA GLY A 528 -30.36 -19.10 7.29
C GLY A 528 -29.14 -19.13 8.23
N PRO A 529 -28.77 -20.32 8.76
CA PRO A 529 -27.87 -20.43 9.91
C PRO A 529 -26.38 -20.23 9.57
N ILE A 530 -25.99 -20.27 8.29
CA ILE A 530 -24.56 -20.20 7.91
C ILE A 530 -23.94 -18.87 8.33
N GLY A 531 -24.67 -17.77 8.20
CA GLY A 531 -24.21 -16.46 8.64
C GLY A 531 -23.92 -16.41 10.14
N ASP A 532 -24.77 -17.05 10.96
CA ASP A 532 -24.55 -17.15 12.41
C ASP A 532 -23.33 -18.01 12.73
N SER A 533 -23.09 -19.09 11.98
CA SER A 533 -21.87 -19.91 12.14
C SER A 533 -20.61 -19.11 11.80
N LEU A 534 -20.61 -18.34 10.70
CA LEU A 534 -19.47 -17.48 10.35
C LEU A 534 -19.23 -16.39 11.39
N LYS A 535 -20.30 -15.81 11.94
CA LYS A 535 -20.20 -14.84 13.04
C LYS A 535 -19.57 -15.46 14.29
N LYS A 536 -20.01 -16.65 14.69
CA LYS A 536 -19.39 -17.38 15.80
C LYS A 536 -17.91 -17.65 15.54
N TRP A 537 -17.54 -17.99 14.30
CA TRP A 537 -16.15 -18.18 13.91
C TRP A 537 -15.31 -16.89 13.91
N MET A 538 -15.93 -15.72 13.70
CA MET A 538 -15.28 -14.43 13.91
C MET A 538 -14.97 -14.18 15.40
N GLU A 539 -15.91 -14.53 16.28
CA GLU A 539 -15.80 -14.37 17.74
C GLU A 539 -14.85 -15.41 18.37
N ASP A 540 -14.86 -16.65 17.87
CA ASP A 540 -14.04 -17.77 18.30
C ASP A 540 -13.42 -18.49 17.09
N VAL A 541 -12.10 -18.37 16.94
CA VAL A 541 -11.35 -18.98 15.85
C VAL A 541 -11.44 -20.52 15.83
N GLU A 542 -11.77 -21.13 16.97
CA GLU A 542 -11.92 -22.58 17.13
C GLU A 542 -13.34 -23.09 16.82
N ASP A 543 -14.30 -22.22 16.45
CA ASP A 543 -15.65 -22.66 16.11
C ASP A 543 -15.64 -23.57 14.87
N ALA A 544 -15.85 -24.87 15.11
CA ALA A 544 -15.71 -25.90 14.09
C ALA A 544 -16.75 -25.79 12.95
N GLU A 545 -17.97 -25.35 13.27
CA GLU A 545 -19.02 -25.25 12.25
C GLU A 545 -18.77 -24.05 11.34
N GLY A 546 -18.47 -22.88 11.88
CA GLY A 546 -18.14 -21.69 11.10
C GLY A 546 -16.85 -21.87 10.30
N SER A 547 -15.81 -22.48 10.89
CA SER A 547 -14.60 -22.86 10.14
C SER A 547 -14.92 -23.79 8.95
N LYS A 548 -15.76 -24.82 9.16
CA LYS A 548 -16.20 -25.70 8.07
C LYS A 548 -16.97 -24.96 6.97
N GLN A 549 -17.77 -23.95 7.31
CA GLN A 549 -18.46 -23.14 6.30
C GLN A 549 -17.50 -22.19 5.57
N ALA A 550 -16.57 -21.54 6.27
CA ALA A 550 -15.54 -20.72 5.67
C ALA A 550 -14.67 -21.52 4.69
N GLU A 551 -14.30 -22.77 5.03
CA GLU A 551 -13.52 -23.64 4.15
C GLU A 551 -14.24 -23.95 2.82
N LYS A 552 -15.56 -24.17 2.84
CA LYS A 552 -16.34 -24.34 1.60
C LYS A 552 -16.28 -23.09 0.71
N CYS A 553 -16.37 -21.90 1.32
CA CYS A 553 -16.24 -20.64 0.60
C CYS A 553 -14.84 -20.51 -0.02
N PHE A 554 -13.78 -20.76 0.75
CA PHE A 554 -12.41 -20.65 0.28
C PHE A 554 -12.07 -21.69 -0.79
N ALA A 555 -12.65 -22.90 -0.72
CA ALA A 555 -12.53 -23.91 -1.77
C ALA A 555 -13.06 -23.40 -3.12
N GLY A 556 -14.23 -22.75 -3.12
CA GLY A 556 -14.77 -22.13 -4.33
C GLY A 556 -13.87 -21.03 -4.88
N LEU A 557 -13.32 -20.16 -4.02
CA LEU A 557 -12.42 -19.09 -4.42
C LEU A 557 -11.10 -19.62 -5.01
N ARG A 558 -10.54 -20.71 -4.44
CA ARG A 558 -9.38 -21.40 -5.03
C ARG A 558 -9.68 -21.95 -6.42
N THR A 559 -10.87 -22.54 -6.62
CA THR A 559 -11.29 -22.99 -7.94
C THR A 559 -11.32 -21.85 -8.94
N LEU A 560 -11.89 -20.69 -8.58
CA LEU A 560 -11.87 -19.49 -9.44
C LEU A 560 -10.45 -19.01 -9.72
N ALA A 561 -9.59 -18.94 -8.71
CA ALA A 561 -8.21 -18.52 -8.87
C ALA A 561 -7.45 -19.40 -9.87
N GLY A 562 -7.72 -20.72 -9.88
CA GLY A 562 -7.12 -21.67 -10.81
C GLY A 562 -7.60 -21.54 -12.27
N LEU A 563 -8.66 -20.77 -12.53
CA LEU A 563 -9.13 -20.50 -13.89
C LEU A 563 -8.37 -19.34 -14.56
N SER A 564 -7.56 -18.57 -13.83
CA SER A 564 -6.81 -17.43 -14.38
C SER A 564 -5.88 -17.82 -15.52
N GLU A 565 -5.16 -18.95 -15.42
CA GLU A 565 -4.25 -19.40 -16.47
C GLU A 565 -4.99 -19.71 -17.78
N LYS A 566 -6.22 -20.23 -17.69
CA LYS A 566 -7.07 -20.48 -18.86
C LYS A 566 -7.52 -19.18 -19.54
N VAL A 567 -7.54 -18.07 -18.80
CA VAL A 567 -7.91 -16.74 -19.31
C VAL A 567 -6.73 -16.06 -20.02
N PHE A 568 -5.48 -16.36 -19.63
CA PHE A 568 -4.29 -15.68 -20.18
C PHE A 568 -3.55 -16.47 -21.27
N ARG A 569 -3.72 -17.79 -21.33
CA ARG A 569 -3.05 -18.67 -22.31
C ARG A 569 -3.79 -18.82 -23.65
N SER A 570 -4.82 -18.01 -23.90
CA SER A 570 -5.64 -18.03 -25.13
C SER A 570 -5.22 -16.98 -26.15
#